data_AF-S4NY24-F1
#
_entry.id   AF-S4NY24-F1
#
_cell.length_a   1.000
_cell.length_b   1.000
_cell.length_c   1.000
_cell.angle_alpha   90.00
_cell.angle_beta   90.00
_cell.angle_gamma   90.00
#
_symmetry.space_group_name_H-M   'P 1'
#
loop_
_entity.id
_entity.type
_entity.pdbx_description
1 polymer ?
#
loop_
_entity_poly.entity_id
_entity_poly.type
_entity_poly.pdbx_seq_one_letter_code
_entity_poly.pdbx_strand_id
1 'polypeptide(L)'
;MYLKYDERNFHTWDYRRFVVSQCKPSLQEEFDFTTEKLYDNFSNYSAWHYRSKMLVELYPDLKGGRPIQDNHHKHELKMVQSAAFTDPDDTSAWFYQRWLLGAVKVTIQLVSCTVTQSKSTIAFSRKVSNDYINSKINLYFDGVGVNGKWNPCSGLEYDDLWILEHNHEVTDNLDIKVEHILGGEKQTINCAKYKPYTYVGKNEISFKNQYSEPVIEELNVQLDSCRQLLALEPDNKWTLLTTT
;
A
#
# COMPACT_ATOMS: atom_id res chain seq x y z
N MET A 1 30.10 -5.29 -19.08
CA MET A 1 31.17 -6.31 -19.05
C MET A 1 31.60 -6.73 -17.63
N TYR A 2 31.03 -6.23 -16.52
CA TYR A 2 31.23 -6.85 -15.17
C TYR A 2 30.05 -7.74 -14.73
N LEU A 3 28.82 -7.36 -15.09
CA LEU A 3 27.63 -8.20 -14.90
C LEU A 3 27.63 -9.53 -15.69
N LYS A 4 28.60 -9.72 -16.59
CA LYS A 4 28.81 -11.03 -17.25
C LYS A 4 29.61 -12.01 -16.38
N TYR A 5 30.38 -11.50 -15.42
CA TYR A 5 31.21 -12.31 -14.52
C TYR A 5 30.51 -12.55 -13.19
N ASP A 6 29.84 -11.52 -12.66
CA ASP A 6 28.97 -11.62 -11.48
C ASP A 6 27.73 -10.77 -11.74
N GLU A 7 26.68 -11.42 -12.21
CA GLU A 7 25.43 -10.77 -12.58
C GLU A 7 24.63 -10.26 -11.39
N ARG A 8 24.91 -10.77 -10.17
CA ARG A 8 24.21 -10.38 -8.94
C ARG A 8 24.92 -9.25 -8.20
N ASN A 9 26.13 -8.90 -8.61
CA ASN A 9 26.98 -7.88 -7.99
C ASN A 9 26.29 -6.52 -7.84
N PHE A 10 25.81 -6.20 -6.64
CA PHE A 10 25.05 -4.97 -6.41
C PHE A 10 25.89 -3.71 -6.67
N HIS A 11 27.21 -3.72 -6.38
CA HIS A 11 28.09 -2.59 -6.69
C HIS A 11 28.16 -2.30 -8.20
N THR A 12 28.14 -3.35 -9.02
CA THR A 12 28.14 -3.20 -10.49
C THR A 12 26.80 -2.66 -10.99
N TRP A 13 25.68 -3.09 -10.40
CA TRP A 13 24.37 -2.51 -10.69
C TRP A 13 24.29 -1.05 -10.25
N ASP A 14 24.86 -0.69 -9.10
CA ASP A 14 24.93 0.69 -8.60
C ASP A 14 25.75 1.57 -9.55
N TYR A 15 26.92 1.08 -9.98
CA TYR A 15 27.74 1.76 -10.96
C TYR A 15 27.02 1.92 -12.30
N ARG A 16 26.26 0.92 -12.76
CA ARG A 16 25.41 1.05 -13.94
C ARG A 16 24.39 2.19 -13.75
N ARG A 17 23.67 2.23 -12.62
CA ARG A 17 22.70 3.31 -12.34
C ARG A 17 23.36 4.69 -12.34
N PHE A 18 24.57 4.79 -11.81
CA PHE A 18 25.37 6.01 -11.92
C PHE A 18 25.64 6.39 -13.38
N VAL A 19 26.17 5.47 -14.20
CA VAL A 19 26.43 5.75 -15.63
C VAL A 19 25.15 6.12 -16.39
N VAL A 20 24.05 5.40 -16.17
CA VAL A 20 22.72 5.70 -16.73
C VAL A 20 22.28 7.11 -16.37
N SER A 21 22.51 7.56 -15.13
CA SER A 21 22.16 8.94 -14.73
C SER A 21 22.95 10.02 -15.48
N GLN A 22 24.16 9.69 -15.96
CA GLN A 22 25.02 10.60 -16.73
C GLN A 22 24.67 10.57 -18.22
N CYS A 23 24.50 9.38 -18.78
CA CYS A 23 24.26 9.17 -20.21
C CYS A 23 22.80 9.35 -20.62
N LYS A 24 21.87 9.22 -19.67
CA LYS A 24 20.42 9.37 -19.84
C LYS A 24 19.86 8.58 -21.03
N PRO A 25 20.11 7.25 -21.12
CA PRO A 25 19.36 6.42 -22.06
C PRO A 25 17.87 6.49 -21.74
N SER A 26 17.04 6.06 -22.68
CA SER A 26 15.61 5.95 -22.42
C SER A 26 15.34 4.96 -21.29
N LEU A 27 14.32 5.23 -20.49
CA LEU A 27 13.91 4.33 -19.42
C LEU A 27 13.50 2.94 -19.94
N GLN A 28 13.00 2.89 -21.19
CA GLN A 28 12.67 1.64 -21.87
C GLN A 28 13.90 0.78 -22.14
N GLU A 29 15.01 1.36 -22.59
CA GLU A 29 16.26 0.61 -22.83
C GLU A 29 16.79 -0.04 -21.55
N GLU A 30 16.71 0.66 -20.41
CA GLU A 30 17.11 0.08 -19.13
C GLU A 30 16.14 -1.00 -18.65
N PHE A 31 14.84 -0.84 -18.92
CA PHE A 31 13.85 -1.87 -18.61
C PHE A 31 14.11 -3.13 -19.45
N ASP A 32 14.36 -2.99 -20.74
CA ASP A 32 14.69 -4.09 -21.65
C ASP A 32 16.00 -4.78 -21.23
N PHE A 33 16.99 -4.02 -20.75
CA PHE A 33 18.21 -4.59 -20.17
C PHE A 33 17.94 -5.48 -18.97
N THR A 34 16.98 -5.13 -18.09
CA THR A 34 16.60 -6.03 -16.98
C THR A 34 15.91 -7.28 -17.48
N THR A 35 15.10 -7.18 -18.54
CA THR A 35 14.48 -8.35 -19.18
C THR A 35 15.55 -9.32 -19.68
N GLU A 36 16.57 -8.83 -20.40
CA GLU A 36 17.71 -9.63 -20.86
C GLU A 36 18.39 -10.35 -19.68
N LYS A 37 18.69 -9.62 -18.60
CA LYS A 37 19.38 -10.19 -17.43
C LYS A 37 18.55 -11.23 -16.69
N LEU A 38 17.23 -11.11 -16.70
CA LEU A 38 16.33 -12.09 -16.08
C LEU A 38 16.13 -13.34 -16.94
N TYR A 39 16.21 -13.21 -18.27
CA TYR A 39 16.26 -14.37 -19.17
C TYR A 39 17.59 -15.11 -19.06
N ASP A 40 18.69 -14.40 -18.84
CA ASP A 40 20.00 -15.01 -18.57
C ASP A 40 20.01 -15.74 -17.20
N ASN A 41 19.51 -15.07 -16.15
CA ASN A 41 19.40 -15.64 -14.82
C ASN A 41 18.24 -15.02 -14.02
N PHE A 42 17.18 -15.80 -13.81
CA PHE A 42 16.03 -15.39 -13.00
C PHE A 42 16.33 -15.31 -11.50
N SER A 43 17.44 -15.87 -11.02
CA SER A 43 17.95 -15.72 -9.65
C SER A 43 18.61 -14.35 -9.39
N ASN A 44 18.61 -13.46 -10.38
CA ASN A 44 19.23 -12.15 -10.28
C ASN A 44 18.33 -11.14 -9.54
N TYR A 45 18.41 -11.16 -8.21
CA TYR A 45 17.68 -10.20 -7.36
C TYR A 45 17.92 -8.73 -7.75
N SER A 46 19.15 -8.37 -8.14
CA SER A 46 19.49 -7.01 -8.53
C SER A 46 18.75 -6.58 -9.81
N ALA A 47 18.56 -7.49 -10.76
CA ALA A 47 17.76 -7.24 -11.96
C ALA A 47 16.26 -7.07 -11.62
N TRP A 48 15.68 -7.95 -10.80
CA TRP A 48 14.30 -7.82 -10.31
C TRP A 48 14.06 -6.49 -9.57
N HIS A 49 14.97 -6.14 -8.66
CA HIS A 49 14.90 -4.90 -7.91
C HIS A 49 14.94 -3.69 -8.86
N TYR A 50 15.88 -3.68 -9.80
CA TYR A 50 16.01 -2.54 -10.70
C TYR A 50 14.81 -2.44 -11.65
N ARG A 51 14.30 -3.57 -12.14
CA ARG A 51 13.06 -3.66 -12.93
C ARG A 51 11.86 -3.05 -12.21
N SER A 52 11.71 -3.34 -10.91
CA SER A 52 10.60 -2.80 -10.10
C SER A 52 10.55 -1.28 -10.08
N LYS A 53 11.71 -0.61 -10.08
CA LYS A 53 11.81 0.86 -10.07
C LYS A 53 11.35 1.45 -11.41
N MET A 54 11.78 0.86 -12.51
CA MET A 54 11.44 1.33 -13.85
C MET A 54 9.97 1.13 -14.17
N LEU A 55 9.38 0.01 -13.75
CA LEU A 55 7.96 -0.25 -13.98
C LEU A 55 7.04 0.77 -13.30
N VAL A 56 7.37 1.23 -12.08
CA VAL A 56 6.57 2.25 -11.37
C VAL A 56 6.59 3.57 -12.14
N GLU A 57 7.71 3.90 -12.79
CA GLU A 57 7.85 5.12 -13.58
C GLU A 57 7.23 5.00 -14.97
N LEU A 58 7.43 3.87 -15.67
CA LEU A 58 6.90 3.63 -17.02
C LEU A 58 5.38 3.40 -17.02
N TYR A 59 4.87 2.70 -16.01
CA TYR A 59 3.50 2.17 -16.00
C TYR A 59 2.82 2.37 -14.64
N PRO A 60 2.71 3.62 -14.16
CA PRO A 60 2.16 3.90 -12.84
C PRO A 60 0.68 3.52 -12.72
N ASP A 61 0.28 2.99 -11.56
CA ASP A 61 -1.13 2.79 -11.24
C ASP A 61 -1.78 4.12 -10.79
N LEU A 62 -2.36 4.86 -11.73
CA LEU A 62 -2.96 6.17 -11.46
C LEU A 62 -4.14 6.11 -10.49
N LYS A 63 -4.89 5.00 -10.49
CA LYS A 63 -6.02 4.77 -9.58
C LYS A 63 -5.55 4.49 -8.15
N GLY A 64 -4.32 4.00 -8.00
CA GLY A 64 -3.74 3.60 -6.72
C GLY A 64 -4.23 2.22 -6.26
N GLY A 65 -3.48 1.64 -5.33
CA GLY A 65 -3.73 0.32 -4.76
C GLY A 65 -2.80 -0.76 -5.27
N ARG A 66 -2.08 -0.56 -6.39
CA ARG A 66 -1.07 -1.51 -6.89
C ARG A 66 0.24 -0.79 -7.20
N PRO A 67 1.33 -1.54 -7.47
CA PRO A 67 2.58 -0.93 -7.88
C PRO A 67 2.53 -0.37 -9.29
N ILE A 68 1.82 -1.05 -10.19
CA ILE A 68 1.85 -0.81 -11.64
C ILE A 68 0.47 -1.04 -12.27
N GLN A 69 0.26 -0.46 -13.44
CA GLN A 69 -0.98 -0.58 -14.20
C GLN A 69 -1.30 -2.03 -14.60
N ASP A 70 -2.57 -2.28 -14.87
CA ASP A 70 -3.16 -3.61 -15.02
C ASP A 70 -2.51 -4.52 -16.07
N ASN A 71 -2.30 -4.00 -17.29
CA ASN A 71 -1.76 -4.79 -18.41
C ASN A 71 -0.35 -5.32 -18.11
N HIS A 72 0.50 -4.47 -17.53
CA HIS A 72 1.86 -4.86 -17.14
C HIS A 72 1.86 -5.73 -15.90
N HIS A 73 0.92 -5.51 -14.98
CA HIS A 73 0.75 -6.34 -13.80
C HIS A 73 0.56 -7.82 -14.14
N LYS A 74 -0.34 -8.14 -15.08
CA LYS A 74 -0.56 -9.52 -15.54
C LYS A 74 0.69 -10.14 -16.17
N HIS A 75 1.41 -9.37 -16.98
CA HIS A 75 2.64 -9.85 -17.63
C HIS A 75 3.73 -10.18 -16.60
N GLU A 76 3.96 -9.28 -15.65
CA GLU A 76 4.97 -9.46 -14.60
C GLU A 76 4.62 -10.62 -13.66
N LEU A 77 3.33 -10.81 -13.35
CA LEU A 77 2.84 -11.97 -12.59
C LEU A 77 3.23 -13.28 -13.29
N LYS A 78 2.98 -13.42 -14.59
CA LYS A 78 3.37 -14.63 -15.36
C LYS A 78 4.88 -14.86 -15.36
N MET A 79 5.65 -13.79 -15.54
CA MET A 79 7.11 -13.85 -15.57
C MET A 79 7.66 -14.34 -14.23
N VAL A 80 7.18 -13.78 -13.12
CA VAL A 80 7.66 -14.15 -11.79
C VAL A 80 7.21 -15.55 -11.37
N GLN A 81 6.01 -15.98 -11.78
CA GLN A 81 5.57 -17.36 -11.56
C GLN A 81 6.50 -18.33 -12.29
N SER A 82 6.85 -18.07 -13.55
CA SER A 82 7.75 -18.95 -14.30
C SER A 82 9.10 -19.10 -13.60
N ALA A 83 9.64 -18.00 -13.06
CA ALA A 83 10.88 -18.01 -12.28
C ALA A 83 10.74 -18.81 -10.97
N ALA A 84 9.72 -18.50 -10.15
CA ALA A 84 9.49 -19.11 -8.85
C ALA A 84 9.22 -20.63 -8.93
N PHE A 85 8.67 -21.12 -10.05
CA PHE A 85 8.41 -22.55 -10.25
C PHE A 85 9.56 -23.29 -10.94
N THR A 86 10.50 -22.56 -11.55
CA THR A 86 11.73 -23.15 -12.10
C THR A 86 12.73 -23.43 -10.98
N ASP A 87 12.84 -22.53 -10.00
CA ASP A 87 13.63 -22.72 -8.78
C ASP A 87 12.85 -22.21 -7.56
N PRO A 88 12.06 -23.09 -6.91
CA PRO A 88 11.25 -22.73 -5.73
C PRO A 88 12.05 -22.25 -4.51
N ASP A 89 13.34 -22.58 -4.43
CA ASP A 89 14.21 -22.12 -3.35
C ASP A 89 14.75 -20.71 -3.60
N ASP A 90 14.65 -20.20 -4.84
CA ASP A 90 15.09 -18.86 -5.18
C ASP A 90 14.17 -17.78 -4.60
N THR A 91 14.69 -17.09 -3.60
CA THR A 91 13.95 -16.05 -2.89
C THR A 91 13.62 -14.81 -3.73
N SER A 92 14.37 -14.57 -4.82
CA SER A 92 14.30 -13.33 -5.60
C SER A 92 12.96 -13.18 -6.30
N ALA A 93 12.49 -14.26 -6.93
CA ALA A 93 11.19 -14.30 -7.58
C ALA A 93 10.06 -14.09 -6.54
N TRP A 94 10.13 -14.77 -5.39
CA TRP A 94 9.13 -14.61 -4.32
C TRP A 94 9.06 -13.19 -3.75
N PHE A 95 10.20 -12.53 -3.53
CA PHE A 95 10.21 -11.13 -3.09
C PHE A 95 9.67 -10.19 -4.15
N TYR A 96 9.97 -10.42 -5.44
CA TYR A 96 9.43 -9.63 -6.53
C TYR A 96 7.92 -9.82 -6.68
N GLN A 97 7.42 -11.05 -6.55
CA GLN A 97 5.99 -11.35 -6.53
C GLN A 97 5.29 -10.64 -5.37
N ARG A 98 5.88 -10.68 -4.17
CA ARG A 98 5.34 -9.93 -3.02
C ARG A 98 5.29 -8.44 -3.25
N TRP A 99 6.28 -7.88 -3.95
CA TRP A 99 6.22 -6.49 -4.38
C TRP A 99 5.07 -6.24 -5.36
N LEU A 100 4.85 -7.10 -6.37
CA LEU A 100 3.72 -6.99 -7.30
C LEU A 100 2.38 -6.99 -6.56
N LEU A 101 2.22 -7.84 -5.54
CA LEU A 101 1.00 -7.93 -4.74
C LEU A 101 0.84 -6.77 -3.73
N GLY A 102 1.89 -5.98 -3.50
CA GLY A 102 1.92 -4.90 -2.51
C GLY A 102 1.25 -3.61 -2.98
N ALA A 103 0.63 -2.87 -2.08
CA ALA A 103 0.09 -1.55 -2.38
C ALA A 103 1.19 -0.48 -2.31
N VAL A 104 1.30 0.37 -3.34
CA VAL A 104 2.29 1.47 -3.36
C VAL A 104 1.70 2.81 -2.89
N LYS A 105 0.39 3.03 -3.09
CA LYS A 105 -0.27 4.28 -2.66
C LYS A 105 -0.99 4.08 -1.33
N VAL A 106 -0.34 4.48 -0.25
CA VAL A 106 -0.92 4.44 1.09
C VAL A 106 -1.57 5.79 1.39
N THR A 107 -2.90 5.86 1.26
CA THR A 107 -3.67 7.05 1.66
C THR A 107 -3.94 7.00 3.17
N ILE A 108 -3.82 8.16 3.83
CA ILE A 108 -4.28 8.29 5.22
C ILE A 108 -5.80 8.20 5.18
N GLN A 109 -6.38 7.28 5.95
CA GLN A 109 -7.82 7.10 6.06
C GLN A 109 -8.26 7.41 7.48
N LEU A 110 -9.36 8.14 7.61
CA LEU A 110 -10.08 8.25 8.87
C LEU A 110 -10.74 6.90 9.17
N VAL A 111 -10.36 6.26 10.27
CA VAL A 111 -10.80 4.90 10.64
C VAL A 111 -12.10 4.94 11.43
N SER A 112 -12.10 5.76 12.47
CA SER A 112 -13.25 5.90 13.35
C SER A 112 -13.23 7.22 14.10
N CYS A 113 -14.41 7.63 14.54
CA CYS A 113 -14.62 8.74 15.45
C CYS A 113 -15.49 8.25 16.62
N THR A 114 -15.15 8.66 17.83
CA THR A 114 -15.98 8.44 19.02
C THR A 114 -16.23 9.78 19.70
N VAL A 115 -17.48 10.09 19.98
CA VAL A 115 -17.87 11.32 20.70
C VAL A 115 -18.53 10.94 22.01
N THR A 116 -18.08 11.56 23.09
CA THR A 116 -18.66 11.50 24.44
C THR A 116 -18.96 12.91 24.93
N GLN A 117 -19.57 13.04 26.11
CA GLN A 117 -19.96 14.34 26.67
C GLN A 117 -18.82 15.35 26.83
N SER A 118 -17.59 14.89 27.08
CA SER A 118 -16.45 15.78 27.35
C SER A 118 -15.39 15.78 26.26
N LYS A 119 -15.42 14.80 25.35
CA LYS A 119 -14.36 14.65 24.35
C LYS A 119 -14.81 13.93 23.10
N SER A 120 -14.15 14.28 22.01
CA SER A 120 -14.21 13.59 20.73
C SER A 120 -12.84 12.97 20.44
N THR A 121 -12.82 11.74 19.94
CA THR A 121 -11.60 10.98 19.63
C THR A 121 -11.64 10.51 18.19
N ILE A 122 -10.55 10.70 17.46
CA ILE A 122 -10.41 10.31 16.06
C ILE A 122 -9.21 9.39 15.89
N ALA A 123 -9.40 8.29 15.17
CA ALA A 123 -8.36 7.34 14.81
C ALA A 123 -8.09 7.34 13.30
N PHE A 124 -6.82 7.27 12.91
CA PHE A 124 -6.36 7.19 11.52
C PHE A 124 -5.68 5.86 11.20
N SER A 125 -5.60 5.51 9.92
CA SER A 125 -4.90 4.31 9.47
C SER A 125 -3.37 4.40 9.62
N ARG A 126 -2.85 5.63 9.84
CA ARG A 126 -1.44 5.95 10.02
C ARG A 126 -1.30 7.18 10.90
N LYS A 127 -0.12 7.36 11.46
CA LYS A 127 0.24 8.58 12.19
C LYS A 127 0.16 9.80 11.29
N VAL A 128 -0.50 10.84 11.78
CA VAL A 128 -0.62 12.15 11.13
C VAL A 128 -0.04 13.23 12.04
N SER A 129 0.37 14.36 11.48
CA SER A 129 0.84 15.50 12.27
C SER A 129 -0.33 16.32 12.82
N ASN A 130 -0.02 17.19 13.80
CA ASN A 130 -0.95 18.20 14.28
C ASN A 130 -1.49 19.10 13.15
N ASP A 131 -0.64 19.53 12.22
CA ASP A 131 -1.07 20.36 11.08
C ASP A 131 -2.02 19.62 10.15
N TYR A 132 -1.82 18.31 9.99
CA TYR A 132 -2.69 17.48 9.16
C TYR A 132 -4.10 17.40 9.76
N ILE A 133 -4.25 17.05 11.04
CA ILE A 133 -5.58 16.94 11.64
C ILE A 133 -6.31 18.29 11.65
N ASN A 134 -5.62 19.39 11.99
CA ASN A 134 -6.22 20.72 12.04
C ASN A 134 -6.62 21.26 10.66
N SER A 135 -5.98 20.82 9.57
CA SER A 135 -6.29 21.27 8.21
C SER A 135 -7.22 20.34 7.43
N LYS A 136 -7.29 19.05 7.81
CA LYS A 136 -8.00 18.01 7.05
C LYS A 136 -9.24 17.46 7.73
N ILE A 137 -9.45 17.71 9.02
CA ILE A 137 -10.61 17.21 9.76
C ILE A 137 -11.51 18.34 10.22
N ASN A 138 -12.79 18.20 9.94
CA ASN A 138 -13.85 19.05 10.51
C ASN A 138 -14.86 18.16 11.25
N LEU A 139 -15.19 18.52 12.49
CA LEU A 139 -16.20 17.86 13.31
C LEU A 139 -17.43 18.76 13.41
N TYR A 140 -18.62 18.20 13.22
CA TYR A 140 -19.88 18.94 13.29
C TYR A 140 -20.89 18.24 14.18
N PHE A 141 -21.54 19.01 15.07
CA PHE A 141 -22.70 18.59 15.86
C PHE A 141 -23.91 19.39 15.39
N ASP A 142 -24.97 18.72 14.91
CA ASP A 142 -26.16 19.32 14.30
C ASP A 142 -25.83 20.37 13.20
N GLY A 143 -24.77 20.10 12.44
CA GLY A 143 -24.27 20.99 11.39
C GLY A 143 -23.43 22.18 11.89
N VAL A 144 -23.27 22.36 13.21
CA VAL A 144 -22.39 23.38 13.79
C VAL A 144 -20.98 22.82 13.97
N GLY A 145 -19.99 23.53 13.43
CA GLY A 145 -18.58 23.15 13.56
C GLY A 145 -18.10 23.20 15.00
N VAL A 146 -17.49 22.11 15.46
CA VAL A 146 -16.88 21.99 16.78
C VAL A 146 -15.44 22.47 16.70
N ASN A 147 -15.16 23.60 17.34
CA ASN A 147 -13.83 24.20 17.36
C ASN A 147 -13.08 23.79 18.63
N GLY A 148 -11.78 23.58 18.51
CA GLY A 148 -10.87 23.40 19.64
C GLY A 148 -9.52 22.87 19.19
N LYS A 149 -8.67 22.53 20.16
CA LYS A 149 -7.33 22.01 19.89
C LYS A 149 -7.32 20.49 19.96
N TRP A 150 -6.95 19.84 18.85
CA TRP A 150 -6.64 18.42 18.84
C TRP A 150 -5.32 18.16 19.58
N ASN A 151 -5.33 17.17 20.47
CA ASN A 151 -4.15 16.73 21.22
C ASN A 151 -3.83 15.27 20.86
N PRO A 152 -2.56 14.92 20.66
CA PRO A 152 -2.13 13.54 20.43
C PRO A 152 -2.28 12.73 21.71
N CYS A 153 -2.74 11.49 21.60
CA CYS A 153 -2.91 10.61 22.77
C CYS A 153 -1.55 10.20 23.38
N SER A 154 -0.53 10.03 22.55
CA SER A 154 0.84 9.65 22.93
C SER A 154 1.71 10.82 23.39
N GLY A 155 1.26 12.06 23.20
CA GLY A 155 2.07 13.26 23.46
C GLY A 155 3.14 13.56 22.39
N LEU A 156 3.22 12.77 21.31
CA LEU A 156 4.16 12.96 20.20
C LEU A 156 3.60 13.90 19.13
N GLU A 157 4.48 14.48 18.31
CA GLU A 157 4.10 15.36 17.19
C GLU A 157 3.25 14.64 16.12
N TYR A 158 3.47 13.33 15.96
CA TYR A 158 2.75 12.47 15.04
C TYR A 158 2.03 11.35 15.78
N ASP A 159 0.72 11.26 15.59
CA ASP A 159 -0.11 10.26 16.25
C ASP A 159 -1.19 9.72 15.30
N ASP A 160 -1.61 8.49 15.52
CA ASP A 160 -2.77 7.89 14.84
C ASP A 160 -4.06 8.06 15.64
N LEU A 161 -3.96 8.47 16.92
CA LEU A 161 -5.08 8.72 17.81
C LEU A 161 -5.06 10.14 18.37
N TRP A 162 -6.12 10.89 18.13
CA TRP A 162 -6.24 12.29 18.51
C TRP A 162 -7.50 12.56 19.32
N ILE A 163 -7.38 13.46 20.30
CA ILE A 163 -8.45 13.80 21.25
C ILE A 163 -8.72 15.30 21.18
N LEU A 164 -9.99 15.67 21.06
CA LEU A 164 -10.50 17.02 21.17
C LEU A 164 -11.41 17.10 22.39
N GLU A 165 -11.00 17.87 23.40
CA GLU A 165 -11.86 18.16 24.54
C GLU A 165 -12.86 19.26 24.16
N HIS A 166 -14.12 19.09 24.57
CA HIS A 166 -15.17 20.06 24.28
C HIS A 166 -16.23 20.12 25.39
N ASN A 167 -16.90 21.26 25.48
CA ASN A 167 -18.02 21.50 26.40
C ASN A 167 -19.38 21.49 25.69
N HIS A 168 -19.44 20.96 24.46
CA HIS A 168 -20.71 20.83 23.73
C HIS A 168 -21.63 19.81 24.40
N GLU A 169 -22.92 20.15 24.48
CA GLU A 169 -23.95 19.26 25.04
C GLU A 169 -24.21 18.09 24.08
N VAL A 170 -23.75 16.89 24.46
CA VAL A 170 -24.05 15.67 23.71
C VAL A 170 -25.35 15.09 24.24
N THR A 171 -26.43 15.26 23.47
CA THR A 171 -27.75 14.70 23.78
C THR A 171 -27.97 13.38 23.03
N ASP A 172 -29.07 12.70 23.34
CA ASP A 172 -29.39 11.37 22.79
C ASP A 172 -29.88 11.37 21.33
N ASN A 173 -30.12 12.54 20.73
CA ASN A 173 -30.64 12.74 19.36
C ASN A 173 -29.75 13.68 18.51
N LEU A 174 -28.45 13.71 18.78
CA LEU A 174 -27.50 14.56 18.06
C LEU A 174 -27.12 13.98 16.68
N ASP A 175 -27.08 14.81 15.63
CA ASP A 175 -26.47 14.48 14.34
C ASP A 175 -24.98 14.83 14.38
N ILE A 176 -24.12 13.82 14.36
CA ILE A 176 -22.67 14.00 14.46
C ILE A 176 -22.00 13.57 13.17
N LYS A 177 -21.24 14.49 12.58
CA LYS A 177 -20.53 14.29 11.30
C LYS A 177 -19.07 14.65 11.41
N VAL A 178 -18.23 13.82 10.81
CA VAL A 178 -16.80 14.11 10.62
C VAL A 178 -16.51 14.18 9.13
N GLU A 179 -15.97 15.30 8.67
CA GLU A 179 -15.45 15.45 7.31
C GLU A 179 -13.94 15.27 7.31
N HIS A 180 -13.44 14.41 6.41
CA HIS A 180 -12.03 14.23 6.11
C HIS A 180 -11.74 14.70 4.68
N ILE A 181 -10.88 15.71 4.54
CA ILE A 181 -10.50 16.29 3.26
C ILE A 181 -9.28 15.55 2.69
N LEU A 182 -9.46 14.86 1.57
CA LEU A 182 -8.43 14.08 0.88
C LEU A 182 -8.33 14.51 -0.58
N GLY A 183 -7.17 15.04 -0.99
CA GLY A 183 -6.94 15.37 -2.41
C GLY A 183 -7.91 16.40 -3.02
N GLY A 184 -8.60 17.18 -2.19
CA GLY A 184 -9.65 18.13 -2.62
C GLY A 184 -11.08 17.56 -2.55
N GLU A 185 -11.23 16.26 -2.34
CA GLU A 185 -12.51 15.60 -2.09
C GLU A 185 -12.81 15.53 -0.58
N LYS A 186 -14.10 15.49 -0.24
CA LYS A 186 -14.58 15.36 1.14
C LYS A 186 -15.16 13.96 1.35
N GLN A 187 -14.60 13.24 2.30
CA GLN A 187 -15.17 12.00 2.82
C GLN A 187 -15.89 12.28 4.14
N THR A 188 -17.15 11.89 4.25
CA THR A 188 -17.96 12.14 5.46
C THR A 188 -18.25 10.84 6.20
N ILE A 189 -18.01 10.85 7.51
CA ILE A 189 -18.43 9.79 8.42
C ILE A 189 -19.55 10.31 9.31
N ASN A 190 -20.70 9.66 9.25
CA ASN A 190 -21.81 9.90 10.18
C ASN A 190 -21.62 9.01 11.42
N CYS A 191 -21.73 9.59 12.61
CA CYS A 191 -21.64 8.82 13.85
C CYS A 191 -23.03 8.37 14.29
N ALA A 192 -23.17 7.08 14.60
CA ALA A 192 -24.40 6.52 15.13
C ALA A 192 -24.33 6.42 16.66
N LYS A 193 -25.47 6.58 17.33
CA LYS A 193 -25.56 6.37 18.77
C LYS A 193 -25.18 4.93 19.13
N TYR A 194 -24.20 4.77 20.01
CA TYR A 194 -23.77 3.47 20.51
C TYR A 194 -24.35 3.19 21.90
N LYS A 195 -24.31 4.18 22.80
CA LYS A 195 -24.85 4.16 24.17
C LYS A 195 -25.34 5.56 24.54
N PRO A 196 -26.10 5.75 25.64
CA PRO A 196 -26.48 7.10 26.08
C PRO A 196 -25.27 8.04 26.09
N TYR A 197 -25.43 9.20 25.46
CA TYR A 197 -24.39 10.23 25.35
C TYR A 197 -23.07 9.78 24.69
N THR A 198 -23.08 8.69 23.92
CA THR A 198 -21.90 8.16 23.22
C THR A 198 -22.23 7.79 21.78
N TYR A 199 -21.49 8.39 20.85
CA TYR A 199 -21.65 8.18 19.41
C TYR A 199 -20.38 7.61 18.80
N VAL A 200 -20.53 6.73 17.81
CA VAL A 200 -19.42 6.11 17.11
C VAL A 200 -19.66 6.18 15.61
N GLY A 201 -18.73 6.78 14.88
CA GLY A 201 -18.62 6.72 13.43
C GLY A 201 -17.50 5.78 13.04
N LYS A 202 -17.72 4.92 12.05
CA LYS A 202 -16.70 4.04 11.49
C LYS A 202 -16.68 4.17 9.98
N ASN A 203 -15.48 4.17 9.42
CA ASN A 203 -15.31 4.10 7.98
C ASN A 203 -15.16 2.65 7.53
N GLU A 204 -15.59 2.35 6.31
CA GLU A 204 -15.28 1.07 5.69
C GLU A 204 -13.86 1.13 5.12
N ILE A 205 -12.93 0.45 5.79
CA ILE A 205 -11.55 0.33 5.33
C ILE A 205 -11.44 -0.94 4.49
N SER A 206 -11.16 -0.77 3.20
CA SER A 206 -10.73 -1.86 2.34
C SER A 206 -9.22 -1.95 2.32
N PHE A 207 -8.69 -3.06 2.83
CA PHE A 207 -7.29 -3.47 2.60
C PHE A 207 -7.13 -4.23 1.28
N LYS A 208 -8.22 -4.44 0.54
CA LYS A 208 -8.18 -5.14 -0.75
C LYS A 208 -7.77 -4.17 -1.85
N ASN A 209 -6.76 -4.56 -2.60
CA ASN A 209 -6.39 -3.89 -3.84
C ASN A 209 -7.46 -4.16 -4.90
N GLN A 210 -7.76 -3.15 -5.71
CA GLN A 210 -8.67 -3.30 -6.84
C GLN A 210 -7.88 -3.81 -8.05
N TYR A 211 -8.14 -5.05 -8.45
CA TYR A 211 -7.56 -5.67 -9.64
C TYR A 211 -8.64 -5.79 -10.73
N SER A 212 -8.23 -5.74 -12.00
CA SER A 212 -9.15 -6.12 -13.08
C SER A 212 -9.46 -7.62 -13.03
N GLU A 213 -10.54 -8.01 -13.69
CA GLU A 213 -10.89 -9.42 -13.87
C GLU A 213 -9.74 -10.24 -14.50
N PRO A 214 -9.06 -9.80 -15.58
CA PRO A 214 -7.90 -10.49 -16.12
C PRO A 214 -6.73 -10.72 -15.15
N VAL A 215 -6.52 -9.81 -14.20
CA VAL A 215 -5.47 -9.96 -13.16
C VAL A 215 -5.95 -10.89 -12.05
N ILE A 216 -7.23 -10.81 -11.66
CA ILE A 216 -7.82 -11.74 -10.67
C ILE A 216 -7.75 -13.18 -11.17
N GLU A 217 -8.09 -13.42 -12.44
CA GLU A 217 -7.94 -14.74 -13.08
C GLU A 217 -6.51 -15.25 -12.98
N GLU A 218 -5.52 -14.40 -13.30
CA GLU A 218 -4.12 -14.75 -13.20
C GLU A 218 -3.71 -15.09 -11.76
N LEU A 219 -4.12 -14.29 -10.78
CA LEU A 219 -3.84 -14.53 -9.37
C LEU A 219 -4.45 -15.85 -8.88
N ASN A 220 -5.65 -16.22 -9.34
CA ASN A 220 -6.26 -17.51 -9.03
C ASN A 220 -5.45 -18.67 -9.62
N VAL A 221 -4.99 -18.55 -10.88
CA VAL A 221 -4.11 -19.54 -11.52
C VAL A 221 -2.80 -19.71 -10.73
N GLN A 222 -2.21 -18.61 -10.28
CA GLN A 222 -1.00 -18.65 -9.44
C GLN A 222 -1.26 -19.30 -8.10
N LEU A 223 -2.37 -18.97 -7.45
CA LEU A 223 -2.75 -19.56 -6.17
C LEU A 223 -2.89 -21.08 -6.28
N ASP A 224 -3.57 -21.56 -7.32
CA ASP A 224 -3.73 -23.00 -7.57
C ASP A 224 -2.41 -23.68 -7.87
N SER A 225 -1.53 -23.02 -8.63
CA SER A 225 -0.18 -23.52 -8.90
C SER A 225 0.64 -23.58 -7.62
N CYS A 226 0.57 -22.56 -6.75
CA CYS A 226 1.31 -22.53 -5.49
C CYS A 226 0.82 -23.63 -4.53
N ARG A 227 -0.49 -23.93 -4.53
CA ARG A 227 -1.06 -25.06 -3.77
C ARG A 227 -0.55 -26.41 -4.27
N GLN A 228 -0.43 -26.58 -5.58
CA GLN A 228 0.15 -27.80 -6.17
C GLN A 228 1.62 -27.93 -5.79
N LEU A 229 2.40 -26.84 -5.86
CA LEU A 229 3.81 -26.85 -5.48
C LEU A 229 3.98 -27.12 -3.98
N LEU A 230 3.13 -26.55 -3.11
CA LEU A 230 3.14 -26.85 -1.66
C LEU A 230 2.81 -28.32 -1.38
N ALA A 231 1.96 -28.96 -2.18
CA ALA A 231 1.69 -30.39 -2.04
C ALA A 231 2.91 -31.26 -2.41
N LEU A 232 3.77 -30.78 -3.33
CA LEU A 232 5.02 -31.44 -3.73
C LEU A 232 6.17 -31.13 -2.76
N GLU A 233 6.24 -29.91 -2.26
CA GLU A 233 7.27 -29.38 -1.36
C GLU A 233 6.62 -28.75 -0.10
N PRO A 234 6.15 -29.57 0.86
CA PRO A 234 5.43 -29.08 2.04
C PRO A 234 6.24 -28.14 2.93
N ASP A 235 7.57 -28.26 2.90
CA ASP A 235 8.50 -27.46 3.70
C ASP A 235 8.94 -26.16 3.00
N ASN A 236 8.46 -25.90 1.77
CA ASN A 236 8.77 -24.66 1.07
C ASN A 236 8.06 -23.47 1.74
N LYS A 237 8.82 -22.73 2.54
CA LYS A 237 8.32 -21.57 3.29
C LYS A 237 7.70 -20.49 2.39
N TRP A 238 8.14 -20.36 1.14
CA TRP A 238 7.68 -19.30 0.24
C TRP A 238 6.32 -19.62 -0.36
N THR A 239 6.11 -20.88 -0.77
CA THR A 239 4.80 -21.35 -1.24
C THR A 239 3.78 -21.34 -0.12
N LEU A 240 4.17 -21.76 1.10
CA LEU A 240 3.32 -21.64 2.29
C LEU A 240 2.90 -20.18 2.52
N LEU A 241 3.88 -19.28 2.55
CA LEU A 241 3.67 -17.84 2.77
C LEU A 241 2.86 -17.15 1.64
N THR A 242 2.75 -17.77 0.47
CA THR A 242 2.00 -17.23 -0.69
C THR A 242 0.59 -17.82 -0.79
N THR A 243 0.34 -18.97 -0.17
CA THR A 243 -0.94 -19.69 -0.20
C THR A 243 -1.83 -19.45 1.02
N THR A 244 -1.28 -18.89 2.10
CA THR A 244 -2.00 -18.44 3.31
C THR A 244 -2.56 -17.04 3.17
#